data_AF-G2YMQ1-F1
#
_entry.id   AF-G2YMQ1-F1
#
_cell.length_a   1.000
_cell.length_b   1.000
_cell.length_c   1.000
_cell.angle_alpha   90.00
_cell.angle_beta   90.00
_cell.angle_gamma   90.00
#
_symmetry.space_group_name_H-M   'P 1'
#
loop_
_entity.id
_entity.type
_entity.pdbx_description
1 polymer ?
#
loop_
_entity_poly.entity_id
_entity_poly.type
_entity_poly.pdbx_seq_one_letter_code
_entity_poly.pdbx_strand_id
1 'polypeptide(L)'
;MIKATKVALGSLECHHALDAISSNGTWIPISHMLAPSFSPQSPSYLSVVTGSNKYDEESIQTGIEVVYTMVGTAHTGVYKPDMVKQPSDKEFVKGDPEWVAVFFKYMSQMLEDGRLTGHPFDVIDGGLAGVGEGLRRLQRGQARGVKYVYKIGEVE
;
A
#
# COMPACT_ATOMS: atom_id res chain seq x y z
N MET A 1 0.90 -9.17 18.15
CA MET A 1 -0.03 -8.67 17.13
C MET A 1 -1.29 -9.54 17.05
N ILE A 2 -1.21 -10.84 16.72
CA ILE A 2 -2.37 -11.76 16.64
C ILE A 2 -3.31 -11.69 17.87
N LYS A 3 -2.77 -11.73 19.09
CA LYS A 3 -3.57 -11.61 20.33
C LYS A 3 -4.36 -10.29 20.40
N ALA A 4 -3.73 -9.17 20.02
CA ALA A 4 -4.37 -7.87 20.04
C ALA A 4 -5.47 -7.81 18.97
N THR A 5 -5.23 -8.38 17.79
CA THR A 5 -6.24 -8.51 16.73
C THR A 5 -7.45 -9.31 17.20
N LYS A 6 -7.25 -10.46 17.84
CA LYS A 6 -8.35 -11.28 18.40
C LYS A 6 -9.17 -10.52 19.44
N VAL A 7 -8.51 -9.78 20.32
CA VAL A 7 -9.19 -8.92 21.31
C VAL A 7 -10.02 -7.83 20.62
N ALA A 8 -9.47 -7.19 19.58
CA ALA A 8 -10.16 -6.12 18.85
C ALA A 8 -11.36 -6.64 18.03
N LEU A 9 -11.26 -7.85 17.48
CA LEU A 9 -12.34 -8.48 16.71
C LEU A 9 -13.50 -8.97 17.58
N GLY A 10 -13.22 -9.35 18.84
CA GLY A 10 -14.24 -9.94 19.71
C GLY A 10 -14.78 -11.25 19.12
N SER A 11 -16.06 -11.25 18.74
CA SER A 11 -16.73 -12.39 18.10
C SER A 11 -16.71 -12.35 16.57
N LEU A 12 -16.12 -11.32 15.96
CA LEU A 12 -16.07 -11.16 14.51
C LEU A 12 -14.89 -11.92 13.91
N GLU A 13 -15.03 -12.30 12.64
CA GLU A 13 -13.97 -12.87 11.83
C GLU A 13 -13.38 -11.80 10.89
N CYS A 14 -12.07 -11.85 10.68
CA CYS A 14 -11.38 -10.98 9.73
C CYS A 14 -11.06 -11.79 8.47
N HIS A 15 -11.69 -11.47 7.35
CA HIS A 15 -11.44 -12.15 6.07
C HIS A 15 -10.57 -11.33 5.11
N HIS A 16 -10.31 -10.06 5.41
CA HIS A 16 -9.61 -9.16 4.50
C HIS A 16 -8.54 -8.37 5.24
N ALA A 17 -7.33 -8.35 4.70
CA ALA A 17 -6.26 -7.49 5.19
C ALA A 17 -5.47 -6.86 4.02
N LEU A 18 -4.86 -5.71 4.31
CA LEU A 18 -3.88 -5.05 3.45
C LEU A 18 -2.54 -5.00 4.19
N ASP A 19 -1.53 -5.66 3.63
CA ASP A 19 -0.14 -5.49 4.03
C ASP A 19 0.48 -4.32 3.26
N ALA A 20 0.37 -3.12 3.84
CA ALA A 20 0.95 -1.90 3.27
C ALA A 20 2.50 -1.87 3.33
N ILE A 21 3.15 -2.86 3.96
CA ILE A 21 4.61 -2.95 4.10
C ILE A 21 5.19 -3.93 3.08
N SER A 22 4.56 -5.11 2.94
CA SER A 22 4.90 -6.14 1.94
C SER A 22 6.40 -6.46 1.82
N SER A 23 7.11 -6.46 2.95
CA SER A 23 8.56 -6.68 2.99
C SER A 23 8.94 -7.52 4.20
N ASN A 24 10.09 -8.21 4.14
CA ASN A 24 10.61 -9.01 5.25
C ASN A 24 9.60 -10.03 5.81
N GLY A 25 8.76 -10.62 4.96
CA GLY A 25 7.79 -11.63 5.36
C GLY A 25 6.59 -11.11 6.16
N THR A 26 6.28 -9.81 6.13
CA THR A 26 5.16 -9.22 6.87
C THR A 26 3.80 -9.87 6.57
N TRP A 27 3.62 -10.41 5.36
CA TRP A 27 2.41 -11.11 4.95
C TRP A 27 2.16 -12.40 5.74
N ILE A 28 3.21 -13.07 6.22
CA ILE A 28 3.08 -14.33 6.98
C ILE A 28 2.29 -14.12 8.26
N PRO A 29 2.73 -13.32 9.25
CA PRO A 29 1.97 -13.12 10.47
C PRO A 29 0.60 -12.49 10.22
N ILE A 30 0.44 -11.65 9.19
CA ILE A 30 -0.85 -11.07 8.81
C ILE A 30 -1.81 -12.16 8.32
N SER A 31 -1.35 -13.11 7.50
CA SER A 31 -2.18 -14.25 7.07
C SER A 31 -2.72 -15.06 8.26
N HIS A 32 -1.92 -15.21 9.32
CA HIS A 32 -2.31 -15.87 10.58
C HIS A 32 -3.29 -15.06 11.45
N MET A 33 -3.63 -13.84 11.06
CA MET A 33 -4.67 -13.03 11.72
C MET A 33 -6.03 -13.17 11.05
N LEU A 34 -6.07 -13.69 9.83
CA LEU A 34 -7.29 -13.85 9.06
C LEU A 34 -7.98 -15.18 9.38
N ALA A 35 -9.30 -15.21 9.30
CA ALA A 35 -10.04 -16.46 9.26
C ALA A 35 -9.82 -17.10 7.87
N PRO A 36 -9.47 -18.40 7.79
CA PRO A 36 -9.27 -19.07 6.51
C PRO A 36 -10.62 -19.31 5.82
N SER A 37 -10.62 -19.23 4.49
CA SER A 37 -11.76 -19.64 3.66
C SER A 37 -11.31 -20.53 2.51
N PHE A 38 -12.09 -21.57 2.27
CA PHE A 38 -11.89 -22.50 1.15
C PHE A 38 -13.04 -22.42 0.14
N SER A 39 -13.94 -21.45 0.32
CA SER A 39 -15.10 -21.23 -0.55
C SER A 39 -14.79 -20.15 -1.57
N PRO A 40 -14.90 -20.43 -2.89
CA PRO A 40 -14.73 -19.43 -3.94
C PRO A 40 -15.76 -18.29 -3.86
N GLN A 41 -16.92 -18.50 -3.23
CA GLN A 41 -17.97 -17.49 -3.08
C GLN A 41 -17.69 -16.51 -1.93
N SER A 42 -16.81 -16.86 -1.00
CA SER A 42 -16.49 -16.07 0.18
C SER A 42 -15.01 -16.20 0.57
N PRO A 43 -14.07 -15.85 -0.34
CA PRO A 43 -12.63 -16.00 -0.11
C PRO A 43 -12.14 -15.06 1.00
N SER A 44 -10.98 -15.40 1.58
CA SER A 44 -10.27 -14.53 2.51
C SER A 44 -9.02 -14.00 1.85
N TYR A 45 -8.91 -12.67 1.74
CA TYR A 45 -7.86 -12.01 0.97
C TYR A 45 -6.82 -11.34 1.85
N LEU A 46 -5.56 -11.57 1.50
CA LEU A 46 -4.45 -10.72 1.93
C LEU A 46 -3.93 -9.93 0.73
N SER A 47 -4.27 -8.64 0.69
CA SER A 47 -3.73 -7.71 -0.28
C SER A 47 -2.30 -7.31 0.07
N VAL A 48 -1.41 -7.34 -0.92
CA VAL A 48 0.01 -6.95 -0.83
C VAL A 48 0.35 -5.91 -1.90
N VAL A 49 1.31 -5.04 -1.62
CA VAL A 49 1.69 -3.90 -2.48
C VAL A 49 3.03 -4.07 -3.18
N THR A 50 3.75 -5.17 -2.92
CA THR A 50 5.04 -5.46 -3.58
C THR A 50 4.88 -6.52 -4.67
N GLY A 51 5.10 -6.12 -5.92
CA GLY A 51 4.97 -7.01 -7.08
C GLY A 51 6.11 -8.03 -7.22
N SER A 52 7.24 -7.84 -6.55
CA SER A 52 8.47 -8.64 -6.76
C SER A 52 8.46 -10.00 -6.06
N ASN A 53 7.64 -10.21 -5.03
CA ASN A 53 7.57 -11.48 -4.32
C ASN A 53 6.57 -12.43 -4.98
N LYS A 54 6.78 -13.73 -4.78
CA LYS A 54 5.89 -14.81 -5.25
C LYS A 54 4.73 -15.07 -4.31
N TYR A 55 4.94 -14.94 -3.00
CA TYR A 55 3.94 -15.21 -1.95
C TYR A 55 3.49 -16.68 -1.93
N ASP A 56 4.45 -17.60 -2.07
CA ASP A 56 4.26 -19.05 -2.11
C ASP A 56 4.94 -19.78 -0.93
N GLU A 57 5.29 -19.04 0.14
CA GLU A 57 5.93 -19.63 1.31
C GLU A 57 4.97 -20.57 2.08
N GLU A 58 5.44 -21.78 2.42
CA GLU A 58 4.67 -22.78 3.19
C GLU A 58 4.17 -22.25 4.55
N SER A 59 4.82 -21.21 5.10
CA SER A 59 4.44 -20.57 6.35
C SER A 59 3.21 -19.65 6.24
N ILE A 60 2.73 -19.33 5.04
CA ILE A 60 1.48 -18.58 4.84
C ILE A 60 0.30 -19.45 5.29
N GLN A 61 -0.67 -18.85 5.99
CA GLN A 61 -1.86 -19.57 6.42
C GLN A 61 -2.66 -20.10 5.22
N THR A 62 -2.96 -21.40 5.23
CA THR A 62 -3.83 -22.04 4.24
C THR A 62 -5.23 -21.42 4.22
N GLY A 63 -5.86 -21.34 3.04
CA GLY A 63 -7.19 -20.74 2.90
C GLY A 63 -7.17 -19.21 2.87
N ILE A 64 -5.99 -18.60 2.69
CA ILE A 64 -5.83 -17.17 2.42
C ILE A 64 -5.33 -17.00 0.98
N GLU A 65 -6.06 -16.22 0.21
CA GLU A 65 -5.66 -15.83 -1.14
C GLU A 65 -4.85 -14.54 -1.07
N VAL A 66 -3.58 -14.61 -1.46
CA VAL A 66 -2.71 -13.42 -1.52
C VAL A 66 -2.89 -12.74 -2.86
N VAL A 67 -3.36 -11.50 -2.84
CA VAL A 67 -3.64 -10.71 -4.06
C VAL A 67 -2.75 -9.49 -4.12
N TYR A 68 -2.21 -9.19 -5.29
CA TYR A 68 -1.40 -8.00 -5.50
C TYR A 68 -2.25 -6.79 -5.86
N THR A 69 -2.19 -5.73 -5.04
CA THR A 69 -2.78 -4.44 -5.36
C THR A 69 -1.81 -3.60 -6.18
N MET A 70 -2.11 -3.50 -7.47
CA MET A 70 -1.33 -2.75 -8.46
C MET A 70 -1.88 -1.33 -8.64
N VAL A 71 -1.00 -0.33 -8.74
CA VAL A 71 -1.37 1.07 -9.03
C VAL A 71 -0.70 1.63 -10.29
N GLY A 72 0.19 0.86 -10.93
CA GLY A 72 1.02 1.29 -12.06
C GLY A 72 0.26 1.73 -13.32
N THR A 73 -0.92 1.19 -13.60
CA THR A 73 -1.73 1.57 -14.77
C THR A 73 -2.32 2.97 -14.66
N ALA A 74 -2.50 3.48 -13.43
CA ALA A 74 -2.90 4.86 -13.18
C ALA A 74 -2.01 5.92 -13.85
N HIS A 75 -0.74 5.60 -14.09
CA HIS A 75 0.21 6.55 -14.67
C HIS A 75 0.08 6.71 -16.18
N THR A 76 -0.33 5.66 -16.90
CA THR A 76 -0.21 5.63 -18.37
C THR A 76 -1.45 5.09 -19.08
N GLY A 77 -2.26 4.26 -18.42
CA GLY A 77 -3.36 3.54 -19.04
C GLY A 77 -2.94 2.57 -20.14
N VAL A 78 -1.64 2.23 -20.21
CA VAL A 78 -1.09 1.36 -21.24
C VAL A 78 -1.08 -0.08 -20.74
N TYR A 79 -1.84 -0.94 -21.42
CA TYR A 79 -1.78 -2.38 -21.22
C TYR A 79 -0.44 -2.94 -21.71
N LYS A 80 0.28 -3.65 -20.84
CA LYS A 80 1.60 -4.24 -21.14
C LYS A 80 1.53 -5.77 -21.11
N PRO A 81 1.52 -6.48 -22.26
CA PRO A 81 1.30 -7.93 -22.28
C PRO A 81 2.23 -8.73 -21.36
N ASP A 82 3.48 -8.28 -21.19
CA ASP A 82 4.48 -8.97 -20.36
C ASP A 82 4.37 -8.64 -18.85
N MET A 83 3.48 -7.74 -18.46
CA MET A 83 3.28 -7.38 -17.06
C MET A 83 2.31 -8.36 -16.38
N VAL A 84 2.88 -9.37 -15.71
CA VAL A 84 2.14 -10.48 -15.09
C VAL A 84 1.03 -10.03 -14.13
N LYS A 85 1.23 -8.93 -13.40
CA LYS A 85 0.34 -8.52 -12.30
C LYS A 85 -0.53 -7.28 -12.60
N GLN A 86 -0.80 -7.01 -13.88
CA GLN A 86 -1.77 -5.98 -14.27
C GLN A 86 -3.20 -6.54 -14.45
N PRO A 87 -4.26 -5.73 -14.40
CA PRO A 87 -5.59 -6.14 -14.81
C PRO A 87 -5.60 -6.72 -16.22
N SER A 88 -6.33 -7.83 -16.41
CA SER A 88 -6.47 -8.48 -17.71
C SER A 88 -7.39 -7.70 -18.66
N ASP A 89 -8.32 -6.91 -18.12
CA ASP A 89 -9.23 -6.07 -18.89
C ASP A 89 -8.51 -4.82 -19.43
N LYS A 90 -8.37 -4.76 -20.75
CA LYS A 90 -7.69 -3.68 -21.46
C LYS A 90 -8.44 -2.35 -21.39
N GLU A 91 -9.77 -2.38 -21.41
CA GLU A 91 -10.57 -1.16 -21.33
C GLU A 91 -10.54 -0.61 -19.90
N PHE A 92 -10.54 -1.48 -18.90
CA PHE A 92 -10.29 -1.07 -17.51
C PHE A 92 -8.95 -0.35 -17.37
N VAL A 93 -7.86 -0.97 -17.87
CA VAL A 93 -6.51 -0.36 -17.83
C VAL A 93 -6.49 1.00 -18.52
N LYS A 94 -7.15 1.13 -19.67
CA LYS A 94 -7.22 2.39 -20.43
C LYS A 94 -7.93 3.51 -19.66
N GLY A 95 -8.91 3.17 -18.82
CA GLY A 95 -9.66 4.11 -18.00
C GLY A 95 -8.96 4.55 -16.71
N ASP A 96 -7.95 3.81 -16.23
CA ASP A 96 -7.30 4.09 -14.95
C ASP A 96 -6.76 5.53 -14.78
N PRO A 97 -6.11 6.16 -15.79
CA PRO A 97 -5.65 7.53 -15.64
C PRO A 97 -6.77 8.55 -15.42
N GLU A 98 -7.91 8.36 -16.10
CA GLU A 98 -9.07 9.23 -15.94
C GLU A 98 -9.69 9.06 -14.56
N TRP A 99 -9.85 7.81 -14.11
CA TRP A 99 -10.33 7.52 -12.77
C TRP A 99 -9.42 8.13 -11.70
N VAL A 100 -8.10 8.00 -11.85
CA VAL A 100 -7.13 8.60 -10.91
C VAL A 100 -7.21 10.11 -10.89
N ALA A 101 -7.43 10.78 -12.02
CA ALA A 101 -7.63 12.23 -12.04
C ALA A 101 -8.84 12.67 -11.21
N VAL A 102 -9.94 11.91 -11.24
CA VAL A 102 -11.12 12.15 -10.40
C VAL A 102 -10.83 11.82 -8.93
N PHE A 103 -10.19 10.68 -8.67
CA PHE A 103 -9.81 10.25 -7.33
C PHE A 103 -8.94 11.30 -6.62
N PHE A 104 -7.92 11.85 -7.29
CA PHE A 104 -7.07 12.88 -6.70
C PHE A 104 -7.83 14.18 -6.41
N LYS A 105 -8.79 14.60 -7.26
CA LYS A 105 -9.64 15.76 -6.96
C LYS A 105 -10.47 15.53 -5.70
N TYR A 106 -11.05 14.33 -5.56
CA TYR A 106 -11.83 13.98 -4.37
C TYR A 106 -10.96 13.93 -3.11
N MET A 107 -9.77 13.36 -3.19
CA MET A 107 -8.80 13.34 -2.09
C MET A 107 -8.35 14.75 -1.70
N SER A 108 -8.08 15.63 -2.67
CA SER A 108 -7.76 17.04 -2.43
C SER A 108 -8.89 17.78 -1.71
N GLN A 109 -10.14 17.54 -2.10
CA GLN A 109 -11.29 18.12 -1.40
C GLN A 109 -11.34 17.68 0.06
N MET A 110 -11.08 16.39 0.33
CA MET A 110 -11.03 15.87 1.70
C MET A 110 -9.87 16.43 2.52
N LEU A 111 -8.75 16.78 1.87
CA LEU A 111 -7.64 17.47 2.53
C LEU A 111 -8.00 18.92 2.85
N GLU A 112 -8.68 19.61 1.93
CA GLU A 112 -9.11 21.00 2.11
C GLU A 112 -10.18 21.14 3.20
N ASP A 113 -11.15 20.22 3.25
CA ASP A 113 -12.24 20.25 4.23
C ASP A 113 -11.90 19.54 5.57
N GLY A 114 -10.72 18.93 5.68
CA GLY A 114 -10.20 18.30 6.89
C GLY A 114 -10.73 16.88 7.17
N ARG A 115 -11.51 16.28 6.27
CA ARG A 115 -11.93 14.86 6.37
C ARG A 115 -10.76 13.88 6.20
N LEU A 116 -9.69 14.34 5.56
CA LEU A 116 -8.41 13.65 5.46
C LEU A 116 -7.30 14.57 5.95
N THR A 117 -6.33 14.00 6.66
CA THR A 117 -5.14 14.73 7.09
C THR A 117 -3.89 14.12 6.46
N GLY A 118 -2.87 14.96 6.23
CA GLY A 118 -1.58 14.50 5.77
C GLY A 118 -0.91 13.59 6.81
N HIS A 119 -0.07 12.67 6.33
CA HIS A 119 0.78 11.87 7.20
C HIS A 119 1.75 12.77 8.01
N PRO A 120 2.11 12.43 9.25
CA PRO A 120 3.16 13.15 9.98
C PRO A 120 4.43 13.31 9.16
N PHE A 121 5.06 14.48 9.23
CA PHE A 121 6.21 14.82 8.41
C PHE A 121 7.23 15.68 9.15
N ASP A 122 8.49 15.53 8.75
CA ASP A 122 9.60 16.40 9.14
C ASP A 122 10.07 17.16 7.91
N VAL A 123 10.21 18.48 8.04
CA VAL A 123 10.84 19.29 7.00
C VAL A 123 12.36 19.16 7.14
N ILE A 124 13.04 18.81 6.05
CA ILE A 124 14.50 18.78 5.99
C ILE A 124 14.99 20.11 5.42
N ASP A 125 15.88 20.76 6.15
CA ASP A 125 16.46 22.05 5.79
C ASP A 125 17.34 21.99 4.53
N GLY A 126 17.61 23.15 3.94
CA GLY A 126 18.46 23.29 2.76
C GLY A 126 17.77 23.04 1.42
N GLY A 127 16.43 22.93 1.42
CA GLY A 127 15.62 22.76 0.22
C GLY A 127 16.08 21.61 -0.67
N LEU A 128 16.39 21.90 -1.94
CA LEU A 128 16.87 20.87 -2.87
C LEU A 128 18.20 20.25 -2.44
N ALA A 129 19.10 21.01 -1.80
CA ALA A 129 20.37 20.49 -1.29
C ALA A 129 20.17 19.50 -0.12
N GLY A 130 19.04 19.60 0.60
CA GLY A 130 18.66 18.72 1.69
C GLY A 130 18.28 17.30 1.27
N VAL A 131 17.92 17.07 -0.01
CA VAL A 131 17.47 15.76 -0.51
C VAL A 131 18.50 14.66 -0.26
N GLY A 132 19.79 14.95 -0.49
CA GLY A 132 20.86 13.98 -0.25
C GLY A 132 20.94 13.52 1.20
N GLU A 133 20.67 14.43 2.14
CA GLU A 133 20.63 14.09 3.57
C GLU A 133 19.42 13.23 3.91
N GLY A 134 18.22 13.64 3.48
CA GLY A 134 17.03 12.85 3.77
C GLY A 134 17.07 11.44 3.17
N LEU A 135 17.69 11.25 1.99
CA LEU A 135 17.96 9.92 1.44
C LEU A 135 18.91 9.09 2.33
N ARG A 136 19.99 9.67 2.87
CA ARG A 136 20.88 8.98 3.82
C ARG A 136 20.15 8.60 5.11
N ARG A 137 19.27 9.46 5.62
CA ARG A 137 18.44 9.17 6.80
C ARG A 137 17.48 8.01 6.54
N LEU A 138 16.83 7.97 5.37
CA LEU A 138 16.00 6.85 4.94
C LEU A 138 16.81 5.56 4.86
N GLN A 139 17.99 5.60 4.23
CA GLN A 139 18.89 4.44 4.13
C GLN A 139 19.30 3.91 5.51
N ARG A 140 19.52 4.81 6.49
CA ARG A 140 19.84 4.46 7.88
C ARG A 140 18.61 4.04 8.71
N GLY A 141 17.41 3.98 8.12
CA GLY A 141 16.18 3.57 8.80
C GLY A 141 15.67 4.59 9.83
N GLN A 142 15.96 5.88 9.64
CA GLN A 142 15.64 6.92 10.63
C GLN A 142 14.23 7.50 10.47
N ALA A 143 13.57 7.32 9.32
CA ALA A 143 12.17 7.72 9.14
C ALA A 143 11.25 6.68 9.79
N ARG A 144 10.67 7.02 10.96
CA ARG A 144 9.77 6.13 11.72
C ARG A 144 8.41 6.79 11.87
N GLY A 145 7.43 6.37 11.07
CA GLY A 145 6.10 6.96 11.10
C GLY A 145 6.09 8.44 10.69
N VAL A 146 7.08 8.88 9.91
CA VAL A 146 7.18 10.25 9.38
C VAL A 146 7.58 10.24 7.92
N LYS A 147 7.18 11.27 7.18
CA LYS A 147 7.64 11.56 5.82
C LYS A 147 8.65 12.71 5.85
N TYR A 148 9.77 12.60 5.14
CA TYR A 148 10.65 13.74 4.91
C TYR A 148 10.10 14.61 3.77
N VAL A 149 9.97 15.90 4.04
CA VAL A 149 9.47 16.93 3.11
C VAL A 149 10.57 17.97 2.89
N TYR A 150 10.65 18.49 1.67
CA TYR A 150 11.64 19.49 1.28
C TYR A 150 10.91 20.67 0.66
N LYS A 151 11.20 21.88 1.14
CA LYS A 151 10.66 23.10 0.57
C LYS A 151 11.65 23.65 -0.45
N ILE A 152 11.21 23.80 -1.71
CA ILE A 152 12.05 24.30 -2.79
C ILE A 152 11.61 25.72 -3.12
N GLY A 153 12.57 26.64 -3.23
CA GLY A 153 12.31 28.04 -3.56
C GLY A 153 12.14 28.97 -2.35
N GLU A 154 12.02 28.42 -1.13
CA GLU A 154 12.30 29.16 0.10
C GLU A 154 13.84 29.18 0.26
N VAL A 155 14.47 30.27 -0.13
CA VAL A 155 15.87 30.57 0.21
C VAL A 155 15.92 31.12 1.64
N GLU A 156 16.81 30.59 2.48
CA GLU A 156 17.30 31.35 3.65
C GLU A 156 18.17 32.53 3.18
#